data_AF-A0A2Z7BN01-F1
#
_entry.id   AF-A0A2Z7BN01-F1
#
_cell.length_a   1.000
_cell.length_b   1.000
_cell.length_c   1.000
_cell.angle_alpha   90.00
_cell.angle_beta   90.00
_cell.angle_gamma   90.00
#
_symmetry.space_group_name_H-M   'P 1'
#
loop_
_entity.id
_entity.type
_entity.pdbx_description
1 polymer ?
#
loop_
_entity_poly.entity_id
_entity_poly.type
_entity_poly.pdbx_seq_one_letter_code
_entity_poly.pdbx_strand_id
1 'polypeptide(L)'
;MASALINNTVQVYFASVLGMDHEGMVSMFEALLEIGLSGFLGCSSAIFKAAMVEFFHNASVRDCMVVSTVQGKPVVISEELFAGTFELPLEGLTDLHEVPQDLVIEARRSFSYDGKLLSTSCKKREMVFEFRLLNNILAKYVTVKAGSFDAVTHERFLMMTAIYGGVPFNWGRLLFKIFKDMVTPATRQARGYAVQICVLLKNAPDLELGESKEFALLKILTAKTVGTYIAKNKKIYVEEDEPVV
;
A
#
# COMPACT_ATOMS: atom_id res chain seq x y z
N MET A 1 -8.01 -10.28 -13.97
CA MET A 1 -7.40 -9.09 -13.34
C MET A 1 -8.19 -8.58 -12.13
N ALA A 2 -9.45 -8.15 -12.29
CA ALA A 2 -10.27 -7.60 -11.18
C ALA A 2 -10.27 -8.43 -9.89
N SER A 3 -10.46 -9.76 -9.97
CA SER A 3 -10.41 -10.64 -8.79
C SER A 3 -9.06 -10.63 -8.08
N ALA A 4 -7.95 -10.52 -8.81
CA ALA A 4 -6.61 -10.47 -8.21
C ALA A 4 -6.36 -9.13 -7.50
N LEU A 5 -6.83 -8.02 -8.07
CA LEU A 5 -6.82 -6.69 -7.44
C LEU A 5 -7.58 -6.75 -6.10
N ILE A 6 -8.83 -7.21 -6.12
CA ILE A 6 -9.69 -7.32 -4.93
C ILE A 6 -9.04 -8.21 -3.86
N ASN A 7 -8.37 -9.29 -4.26
CA ASN A 7 -7.67 -10.19 -3.33
C ASN A 7 -6.40 -9.59 -2.73
N ASN A 8 -5.75 -8.69 -3.45
CA ASN A 8 -4.54 -8.02 -2.97
C ASN A 8 -4.85 -6.73 -2.18
N THR A 9 -6.02 -6.10 -2.40
CA THR A 9 -6.39 -4.86 -1.69
C THR A 9 -6.52 -5.09 -0.19
N VAL A 10 -5.95 -4.13 0.52
CA VAL A 10 -6.14 -3.90 1.95
C VAL A 10 -6.73 -2.49 2.09
N GLN A 11 -7.40 -2.21 3.20
CA GLN A 11 -7.84 -0.87 3.57
C GLN A 11 -7.43 -0.63 5.02
N VAL A 12 -7.09 0.60 5.39
CA VAL A 12 -6.74 0.94 6.78
C VAL A 12 -7.86 1.76 7.39
N TYR A 13 -8.43 1.31 8.50
CA TYR A 13 -9.34 2.13 9.28
C TYR A 13 -8.56 2.88 10.36
N PHE A 14 -8.01 4.05 9.97
CA PHE A 14 -7.10 4.84 10.80
C PHE A 14 -7.64 5.15 12.20
N ALA A 15 -8.89 5.61 12.32
CA ALA A 15 -9.50 5.89 13.62
C ALA A 15 -9.50 4.68 14.57
N SER A 16 -9.62 3.47 14.04
CA SER A 16 -9.52 2.26 14.86
C SER A 16 -8.09 1.92 15.23
N VAL A 17 -7.14 1.92 14.28
CA VAL A 17 -5.76 1.51 14.56
C VAL A 17 -4.97 2.52 15.39
N LEU A 18 -5.37 3.80 15.38
CA LEU A 18 -4.74 4.84 16.23
C LEU A 18 -5.25 4.79 17.68
N GLY A 19 -6.44 4.23 17.91
CA GLY A 19 -7.01 4.07 19.25
C GLY A 19 -6.60 2.77 19.95
N MET A 20 -5.57 2.07 19.47
CA MET A 20 -5.11 0.82 20.08
C MET A 20 -3.97 1.05 21.07
N ASP A 21 -3.81 0.18 22.06
CA ASP A 21 -2.82 0.35 23.14
C ASP A 21 -1.36 0.14 22.70
N HIS A 22 -1.13 -0.38 21.49
CA HIS A 22 0.21 -0.74 21.04
C HIS A 22 0.97 0.45 20.46
N GLU A 23 1.71 1.18 21.30
CA GLU A 23 2.46 2.40 20.96
C GLU A 23 3.22 2.30 19.63
N GLY A 24 4.09 1.30 19.44
CA GLY A 24 4.87 1.18 18.19
C GLY A 24 4.02 1.04 16.92
N MET A 25 2.87 0.37 17.00
CA MET A 25 1.95 0.25 15.86
C MET A 25 1.21 1.55 15.61
N VAL A 26 0.79 2.23 16.68
CA VAL A 26 0.16 3.55 16.60
C VAL A 26 1.12 4.52 15.92
N SER A 27 2.38 4.62 16.38
CA SER A 27 3.40 5.48 15.76
C SER A 27 3.66 5.15 14.29
N MET A 28 3.64 3.87 13.91
CA MET A 28 3.77 3.49 12.49
C MET A 28 2.58 3.96 11.64
N PHE A 29 1.35 3.91 12.16
CA PHE A 29 0.17 4.43 11.47
C PHE A 29 0.09 5.96 11.49
N GLU A 30 0.57 6.61 12.54
CA GLU A 30 0.74 8.07 12.60
C GLU A 30 1.74 8.53 11.55
N ALA A 31 2.88 7.85 11.39
CA ALA A 31 3.83 8.16 10.33
C ALA A 31 3.19 8.08 8.92
N LEU A 32 2.31 7.08 8.68
CA LEU A 32 1.54 6.99 7.43
C LEU A 32 0.54 8.16 7.23
N LEU A 33 -0.02 8.69 8.32
CA LEU A 33 -0.87 9.88 8.27
C LEU A 33 -0.06 11.13 7.91
N GLU A 34 1.06 11.34 8.60
CA GLU A 34 1.89 12.55 8.48
C GLU A 34 2.45 12.74 7.07
N ILE A 35 2.85 11.64 6.39
CA ILE A 35 3.34 11.70 5.01
C ILE A 35 2.22 11.76 3.96
N GLY A 36 0.94 11.84 4.38
CA GLY A 36 -0.20 11.97 3.49
C GLY A 36 -0.65 10.70 2.76
N LEU A 37 -0.39 9.50 3.30
CA LEU A 37 -0.88 8.24 2.70
C LEU A 37 -2.28 7.84 3.18
N SER A 38 -2.87 8.57 4.12
CA SER A 38 -4.12 8.19 4.78
C SER A 38 -5.34 8.23 3.85
N GLY A 39 -5.45 9.23 2.98
CA GLY A 39 -6.54 9.30 2.00
C GLY A 39 -6.50 8.13 1.04
N PHE A 40 -5.31 7.74 0.58
CA PHE A 40 -5.14 6.58 -0.30
C PHE A 40 -5.39 5.24 0.39
N LEU A 41 -4.78 5.00 1.55
CA LEU A 41 -4.88 3.73 2.28
C LEU A 41 -6.22 3.56 3.03
N GLY A 42 -6.82 4.67 3.43
CA GLY A 42 -8.04 4.72 4.23
C GLY A 42 -9.34 4.92 3.44
N CYS A 43 -9.25 5.22 2.13
CA CYS A 43 -10.45 5.38 1.32
C CYS A 43 -11.33 4.13 1.35
N SER A 44 -12.64 4.36 1.28
CA SER A 44 -13.66 3.32 1.35
C SER A 44 -14.56 3.37 0.12
N SER A 45 -14.85 2.21 -0.45
CA SER A 45 -15.82 2.09 -1.54
C SER A 45 -16.34 0.67 -1.64
N ALA A 46 -17.61 0.54 -2.01
CA ALA A 46 -18.13 -0.72 -2.55
C ALA A 46 -17.36 -1.13 -3.82
N ILE A 47 -17.34 -2.42 -4.11
CA ILE A 47 -16.62 -3.00 -5.25
C ILE A 47 -17.59 -3.18 -6.43
N PHE A 48 -17.29 -2.51 -7.53
CA PHE A 48 -18.03 -2.59 -8.80
C PHE A 48 -17.27 -3.47 -9.77
N LYS A 49 -17.37 -4.79 -9.57
CA LYS A 49 -16.52 -5.75 -10.30
C LYS A 49 -16.72 -5.66 -11.82
N ALA A 50 -17.94 -5.48 -12.29
CA ALA A 50 -18.25 -5.37 -13.71
C ALA A 50 -17.59 -4.12 -14.32
N ALA A 51 -17.79 -2.95 -13.72
CA ALA A 51 -17.18 -1.69 -14.14
C ALA A 51 -15.64 -1.76 -14.13
N MET A 52 -15.04 -2.39 -13.11
CA MET A 52 -13.58 -2.60 -13.08
C MET A 52 -13.08 -3.51 -14.21
N VAL A 53 -13.81 -4.59 -14.53
CA VAL A 53 -13.43 -5.49 -15.62
C VAL A 53 -13.45 -4.74 -16.94
N GLU A 54 -14.50 -3.99 -17.21
CA GLU A 54 -14.62 -3.15 -18.41
C GLU A 54 -13.53 -2.08 -18.44
N PHE A 55 -13.30 -1.38 -17.32
CA PHE A 55 -12.25 -0.38 -17.19
C PHE A 55 -10.89 -0.92 -17.61
N PHE A 56 -10.46 -2.08 -17.07
CA PHE A 56 -9.16 -2.66 -17.42
C PHE A 56 -9.11 -3.25 -18.83
N HIS A 57 -10.26 -3.68 -19.37
CA HIS A 57 -10.33 -4.13 -20.77
C HIS A 57 -9.99 -2.97 -21.72
N ASN A 58 -10.56 -1.79 -21.45
CA ASN A 58 -10.43 -0.60 -22.30
C ASN A 58 -9.30 0.35 -21.90
N ALA A 59 -8.66 0.13 -20.75
CA ALA A 59 -7.66 1.05 -20.22
C ALA A 59 -6.36 1.04 -21.04
N SER A 60 -5.83 2.24 -21.28
CA SER A 60 -4.52 2.49 -21.87
C SER A 60 -3.91 3.75 -21.26
N VAL A 61 -2.62 3.98 -21.52
CA VAL A 61 -1.96 5.23 -21.14
C VAL A 61 -1.83 6.11 -22.38
N ARG A 62 -2.30 7.35 -22.30
CA ARG A 62 -2.17 8.38 -23.35
C ARG A 62 -1.80 9.71 -22.72
N ASP A 63 -0.83 10.42 -23.30
CA ASP A 63 -0.37 11.73 -22.81
C ASP A 63 -0.10 11.75 -21.29
N CYS A 64 0.57 10.70 -20.79
CA CYS A 64 0.85 10.47 -19.37
C CYS A 64 -0.38 10.24 -18.46
N MET A 65 -1.60 10.20 -18.99
CA MET A 65 -2.84 9.93 -18.26
C MET A 65 -3.32 8.49 -18.47
N VAL A 66 -4.12 7.98 -17.54
CA VAL A 66 -4.86 6.72 -17.71
C VAL A 66 -6.20 7.04 -18.35
N VAL A 67 -6.45 6.47 -19.53
CA VAL A 67 -7.72 6.63 -20.26
C VAL A 67 -8.41 5.28 -20.40
N SER A 68 -9.73 5.26 -20.27
CA SER A 68 -10.54 4.07 -20.46
C SER A 68 -11.96 4.45 -20.91
N THR A 69 -12.80 3.46 -21.11
CA THR A 69 -14.23 3.61 -21.39
C THR A 69 -15.00 2.61 -20.55
N VAL A 70 -16.03 3.07 -19.84
CA VAL A 70 -16.91 2.24 -19.01
C VAL A 70 -18.34 2.63 -19.33
N GLN A 71 -19.21 1.67 -19.67
CA GLN A 71 -20.58 1.90 -20.13
C GLN A 71 -20.67 2.89 -21.31
N GLY A 72 -19.68 2.87 -22.20
CA GLY A 72 -19.58 3.82 -23.32
C GLY A 72 -19.18 5.25 -22.93
N LYS A 73 -18.92 5.54 -21.64
CA LYS A 73 -18.51 6.85 -21.16
C LYS A 73 -16.99 6.92 -21.00
N PRO A 74 -16.33 8.01 -21.44
CA PRO A 74 -14.89 8.16 -21.31
C PRO A 74 -14.50 8.36 -19.84
N VAL A 75 -13.45 7.67 -19.41
CA VAL A 75 -12.83 7.86 -18.10
C VAL A 75 -11.39 8.33 -18.33
N VAL A 76 -11.04 9.50 -17.81
CA VAL A 76 -9.70 10.08 -17.92
C VAL A 76 -9.20 10.39 -16.52
N ILE A 77 -8.02 9.86 -16.18
CA ILE A 77 -7.42 10.00 -14.86
C ILE A 77 -6.00 10.54 -15.04
N SER A 78 -5.82 11.82 -14.67
CA SER A 78 -4.52 12.47 -14.60
C SER A 78 -3.84 12.22 -13.24
N GLU A 79 -2.57 12.59 -13.13
CA GLU A 79 -1.83 12.52 -11.86
C GLU A 79 -2.46 13.44 -10.81
N GLU A 80 -2.87 14.64 -11.20
CA GLU A 80 -3.47 15.64 -10.32
C GLU A 80 -4.85 15.19 -9.83
N LEU A 81 -5.68 14.62 -10.70
CA LEU A 81 -6.97 14.05 -10.30
C LEU A 81 -6.78 12.88 -9.34
N PHE A 82 -5.83 11.99 -9.65
CA PHE A 82 -5.51 10.83 -8.81
C PHE A 82 -5.00 11.27 -7.44
N ALA A 83 -3.99 12.14 -7.39
CA ALA A 83 -3.41 12.63 -6.15
C ALA A 83 -4.42 13.45 -5.34
N GLY A 84 -5.16 14.35 -5.97
CA GLY A 84 -6.19 15.15 -5.32
C GLY A 84 -7.33 14.32 -4.74
N THR A 85 -7.76 13.25 -5.42
CA THR A 85 -8.81 12.34 -4.91
C THR A 85 -8.41 11.64 -3.61
N PHE A 86 -7.12 11.38 -3.43
CA PHE A 86 -6.58 10.64 -2.27
C PHE A 86 -5.74 11.51 -1.34
N GLU A 87 -5.75 12.83 -1.53
CA GLU A 87 -5.00 13.81 -0.75
C GLU A 87 -3.49 13.49 -0.67
N LEU A 88 -2.94 12.93 -1.74
CA LEU A 88 -1.54 12.52 -1.81
C LEU A 88 -0.64 13.74 -2.06
N PRO A 89 0.52 13.85 -1.39
CA PRO A 89 1.48 14.89 -1.69
C PRO A 89 2.08 14.71 -3.09
N LEU A 90 2.23 15.84 -3.78
CA LEU A 90 2.92 15.98 -5.06
C LEU A 90 4.30 16.64 -4.92
N GLU A 91 4.65 17.08 -3.71
CA GLU A 91 5.96 17.64 -3.36
C GLU A 91 6.85 16.59 -2.66
N GLY A 92 8.14 16.87 -2.55
CA GLY A 92 9.13 16.00 -1.92
C GLY A 92 9.95 15.18 -2.92
N LEU A 93 10.69 14.20 -2.39
CA LEU A 93 11.58 13.34 -3.19
C LEU A 93 10.80 12.55 -4.24
N THR A 94 11.44 12.32 -5.39
CA THR A 94 10.87 11.50 -6.48
C THR A 94 11.68 10.24 -6.76
N ASP A 95 12.91 10.18 -6.25
CA ASP A 95 13.77 9.01 -6.25
C ASP A 95 13.98 8.52 -4.81
N LEU A 96 13.76 7.23 -4.57
CA LEU A 96 13.98 6.60 -3.27
C LEU A 96 15.46 6.60 -2.88
N HIS A 97 16.37 6.64 -3.85
CA HIS A 97 17.80 6.68 -3.58
C HIS A 97 18.27 8.03 -3.01
N GLU A 98 17.43 9.06 -3.07
CA GLU A 98 17.66 10.37 -2.43
C GLU A 98 17.29 10.39 -0.94
N VAL A 99 16.72 9.30 -0.40
CA VAL A 99 16.49 9.18 1.04
C VAL A 99 17.82 9.31 1.80
N PRO A 100 17.92 10.20 2.81
CA PRO A 100 19.18 10.47 3.51
C PRO A 100 19.84 9.21 4.06
N GLN A 101 21.15 9.05 3.81
CA GLN A 101 21.89 7.82 4.15
C GLN A 101 22.04 7.61 5.65
N ASP A 102 22.11 8.69 6.43
CA ASP A 102 22.06 8.66 7.89
C ASP A 102 20.74 8.06 8.40
N LEU A 103 19.59 8.45 7.82
CA LEU A 103 18.30 7.84 8.13
C LEU A 103 18.25 6.37 7.72
N VAL A 104 18.85 5.99 6.60
CA VAL A 104 18.95 4.57 6.20
C VAL A 104 19.76 3.77 7.23
N ILE A 105 20.88 4.31 7.73
CA ILE A 105 21.68 3.66 8.77
C ILE A 105 20.89 3.54 10.08
N GLU A 106 20.15 4.57 10.47
CA GLU A 106 19.28 4.54 11.65
C GLU A 106 18.18 3.49 11.50
N ALA A 107 17.44 3.51 10.39
CA ALA A 107 16.38 2.55 10.11
C ALA A 107 16.87 1.09 10.13
N ARG A 108 18.08 0.81 9.64
CA ARG A 108 18.68 -0.53 9.73
C ARG A 108 18.87 -1.04 11.16
N ARG A 109 18.98 -0.14 12.14
CA ARG A 109 19.03 -0.47 13.57
C ARG A 109 17.63 -0.53 14.15
N SER A 110 16.82 0.52 13.95
CA SER A 110 15.47 0.64 14.52
C SER A 110 14.52 -0.45 14.04
N PHE A 111 14.71 -0.93 12.80
CA PHE A 111 13.85 -1.97 12.24
C PHE A 111 14.24 -3.35 12.71
N SER A 112 15.43 -3.54 13.28
CA SER A 112 15.99 -4.85 13.64
C SER A 112 15.29 -5.46 14.85
N TYR A 113 14.95 -6.75 14.74
CA TYR A 113 14.38 -7.52 15.84
C TYR A 113 15.43 -7.92 16.89
N ASP A 114 16.61 -8.38 16.45
CA ASP A 114 17.66 -8.93 17.32
C ASP A 114 18.79 -7.92 17.62
N GLY A 115 18.60 -6.66 17.20
CA GLY A 115 19.58 -5.58 17.35
C GLY A 115 20.75 -5.64 16.36
N LYS A 116 20.85 -6.69 15.51
CA LYS A 116 21.86 -6.73 14.45
C LYS A 116 21.51 -5.74 13.35
N LEU A 117 22.53 -5.12 12.76
CA LEU A 117 22.32 -4.16 11.69
C LEU A 117 21.76 -4.87 10.44
N LEU A 118 20.52 -4.54 10.07
CA LEU A 118 19.87 -5.18 8.93
C LEU A 118 20.57 -4.83 7.61
N SER A 119 20.48 -5.72 6.63
CA SER A 119 20.64 -5.33 5.22
C SER A 119 19.39 -4.60 4.75
N THR A 120 19.54 -3.67 3.80
CA THR A 120 18.38 -3.01 3.15
C THR A 120 17.60 -4.00 2.27
N SER A 121 18.18 -5.16 1.94
CA SER A 121 17.44 -6.34 1.48
C SER A 121 17.60 -7.45 2.51
N CYS A 122 16.58 -7.66 3.32
CA CYS A 122 16.57 -8.61 4.45
C CYS A 122 15.31 -9.49 4.43
N LYS A 123 15.25 -10.47 5.33
CA LYS A 123 14.04 -11.25 5.59
C LYS A 123 13.13 -10.48 6.53
N LYS A 124 11.81 -10.63 6.35
CA LYS A 124 10.81 -10.00 7.23
C LYS A 124 11.00 -10.47 8.65
N ARG A 125 11.36 -11.74 8.85
CA ARG A 125 11.62 -12.32 10.17
C ARG A 125 12.80 -11.71 10.94
N GLU A 126 13.60 -10.84 10.30
CA GLU A 126 14.68 -10.11 10.96
C GLU A 126 14.20 -8.74 11.49
N MET A 127 12.99 -8.30 11.13
CA MET A 127 12.47 -6.97 11.51
C MET A 127 11.56 -7.03 12.73
N VAL A 128 11.38 -5.93 13.48
CA VAL A 128 10.29 -5.83 14.46
C VAL A 128 8.92 -5.80 13.76
N PHE A 129 7.87 -6.17 14.50
CA PHE A 129 6.58 -6.52 13.90
C PHE A 129 5.85 -5.33 13.26
N GLU A 130 6.12 -4.10 13.72
CA GLU A 130 5.64 -2.84 13.16
C GLU A 130 6.08 -2.72 11.70
N PHE A 131 7.39 -2.78 11.45
CA PHE A 131 7.94 -2.63 10.11
C PHE A 131 7.69 -3.86 9.23
N ARG A 132 7.47 -5.05 9.81
CA ARG A 132 6.90 -6.19 9.05
C ARG A 132 5.51 -5.87 8.53
N LEU A 133 4.65 -5.28 9.37
CA LEU A 133 3.29 -4.93 8.97
C LEU A 133 3.33 -3.82 7.91
N LEU A 134 4.14 -2.77 8.12
CA LEU A 134 4.33 -1.71 7.14
C LEU A 134 4.78 -2.27 5.80
N ASN A 135 5.79 -3.15 5.80
CA ASN A 135 6.22 -3.84 4.59
C ASN A 135 5.11 -4.67 3.93
N ASN A 136 4.27 -5.35 4.73
CA ASN A 136 3.13 -6.10 4.21
C ASN A 136 2.09 -5.21 3.55
N ILE A 137 1.81 -4.02 4.13
CA ILE A 137 0.95 -3.00 3.55
C ILE A 137 1.53 -2.52 2.23
N LEU A 138 2.77 -2.00 2.24
CA LEU A 138 3.45 -1.49 1.06
C LEU A 138 3.53 -2.54 -0.06
N ALA A 139 3.85 -3.79 0.28
CA ALA A 139 3.92 -4.87 -0.70
C ALA A 139 2.62 -5.09 -1.48
N LYS A 140 1.44 -4.79 -0.90
CA LYS A 140 0.16 -4.88 -1.61
C LYS A 140 0.03 -3.83 -2.72
N TYR A 141 0.56 -2.64 -2.52
CA TYR A 141 0.39 -1.51 -3.44
C TYR A 141 1.58 -1.35 -4.39
N VAL A 142 2.81 -1.57 -3.92
CA VAL A 142 4.01 -1.25 -4.70
C VAL A 142 4.65 -2.44 -5.41
N THR A 143 4.33 -3.67 -5.01
CA THR A 143 4.93 -4.88 -5.61
C THR A 143 3.90 -5.85 -6.15
N VAL A 144 4.26 -6.60 -7.18
CA VAL A 144 3.31 -7.43 -7.94
C VAL A 144 3.16 -8.86 -7.42
N LYS A 145 3.92 -9.26 -6.39
CA LYS A 145 4.20 -10.65 -6.04
C LYS A 145 4.94 -11.37 -7.17
N ALA A 146 6.27 -11.29 -7.13
CA ALA A 146 7.18 -12.24 -7.78
C ALA A 146 8.48 -12.39 -6.98
N GLY A 147 8.40 -12.26 -5.65
CA GLY A 147 9.52 -12.45 -4.73
C GLY A 147 9.08 -13.28 -3.53
N SER A 148 10.05 -13.83 -2.79
CA SER A 148 9.77 -14.57 -1.56
C SER A 148 8.82 -13.78 -0.66
N PHE A 149 7.76 -14.43 -0.18
CA PHE A 149 6.82 -13.85 0.78
C PHE A 149 7.51 -13.35 2.05
N ASP A 150 8.73 -13.82 2.32
CA ASP A 150 9.54 -13.43 3.47
C ASP A 150 10.62 -12.40 3.12
N ALA A 151 10.75 -11.94 1.88
CA ALA A 151 11.76 -10.94 1.52
C ALA A 151 11.25 -9.49 1.63
N VAL A 152 12.14 -8.62 2.10
CA VAL A 152 12.08 -7.16 1.99
C VAL A 152 13.07 -6.75 0.90
N THR A 153 12.60 -6.00 -0.09
CA THR A 153 13.46 -5.49 -1.16
C THR A 153 14.08 -4.17 -0.74
N HIS A 154 15.24 -3.83 -1.30
CA HIS A 154 15.90 -2.54 -1.10
C HIS A 154 14.94 -1.34 -1.25
N GLU A 155 14.18 -1.29 -2.34
CA GLU A 155 13.20 -0.22 -2.58
C GLU A 155 12.13 -0.13 -1.48
N ARG A 156 11.58 -1.27 -1.03
CA ARG A 156 10.59 -1.27 0.06
C ARG A 156 11.21 -0.85 1.38
N PHE A 157 12.46 -1.24 1.63
CA PHE A 157 13.20 -0.78 2.80
C PHE A 157 13.34 0.75 2.78
N LEU A 158 13.76 1.34 1.65
CA LEU A 158 13.87 2.79 1.51
C LEU A 158 12.52 3.50 1.65
N MET A 159 11.43 2.95 1.10
CA MET A 159 10.07 3.47 1.34
C MET A 159 9.74 3.46 2.83
N MET A 160 9.98 2.36 3.53
CA MET A 160 9.75 2.28 4.98
C MET A 160 10.62 3.28 5.75
N THR A 161 11.86 3.49 5.33
CA THR A 161 12.75 4.51 5.92
C THR A 161 12.21 5.92 5.70
N ALA A 162 11.73 6.25 4.50
CA ALA A 162 11.12 7.54 4.22
C ALA A 162 9.89 7.79 5.10
N ILE A 163 9.05 6.77 5.28
CA ILE A 163 7.87 6.83 6.17
C ILE A 163 8.30 7.02 7.62
N TYR A 164 9.22 6.17 8.11
CA TYR A 164 9.73 6.21 9.48
C TYR A 164 10.41 7.56 9.81
N GLY A 165 11.22 8.09 8.90
CA GLY A 165 11.93 9.35 9.08
C GLY A 165 11.13 10.60 8.73
N GLY A 166 9.84 10.48 8.38
CA GLY A 166 9.01 11.61 7.98
C GLY A 166 9.52 12.37 6.75
N VAL A 167 10.23 11.69 5.85
CA VAL A 167 10.84 12.31 4.67
C VAL A 167 9.73 12.67 3.67
N PRO A 168 9.57 13.95 3.28
CA PRO A 168 8.62 14.33 2.26
C PRO A 168 8.91 13.60 0.95
N PHE A 169 7.93 12.85 0.46
CA PHE A 169 8.04 12.05 -0.75
C PHE A 169 6.82 12.28 -1.63
N ASN A 170 7.03 12.37 -2.94
CA ASN A 170 5.95 12.54 -3.91
C ASN A 170 5.21 11.21 -4.11
N TRP A 171 4.35 10.88 -3.14
CA TRP A 171 3.53 9.67 -3.15
C TRP A 171 2.52 9.67 -4.28
N GLY A 172 1.99 10.84 -4.67
CA GLY A 172 1.09 10.98 -5.80
C GLY A 172 1.70 10.43 -7.09
N ARG A 173 2.90 10.91 -7.43
CA ARG A 173 3.64 10.49 -8.63
C ARG A 173 4.03 9.02 -8.60
N LEU A 174 4.54 8.53 -7.46
CA LEU A 174 4.93 7.13 -7.31
C LEU A 174 3.74 6.19 -7.49
N LEU A 175 2.65 6.43 -6.75
CA LEU A 175 1.46 5.57 -6.78
C LEU A 175 0.71 5.69 -8.11
N PHE A 176 0.75 6.85 -8.76
CA PHE A 176 0.17 7.02 -10.10
C PHE A 176 1.01 6.34 -11.19
N LYS A 177 2.35 6.41 -11.12
CA LYS A 177 3.23 5.64 -12.02
C LYS A 177 2.92 4.15 -11.94
N ILE A 178 2.76 3.64 -10.73
CA ILE A 178 2.34 2.26 -10.47
C ILE A 178 0.98 1.98 -11.12
N PHE A 179 0.01 2.88 -10.95
CA PHE A 179 -1.32 2.71 -11.53
C PHE A 179 -1.27 2.68 -13.07
N LYS A 180 -0.41 3.48 -13.71
CA LYS A 180 -0.15 3.43 -15.15
C LYS A 180 0.43 2.08 -15.58
N ASP A 181 1.38 1.53 -14.83
CA ASP A 181 1.94 0.21 -15.13
C ASP A 181 0.84 -0.88 -15.06
N MET A 182 -0.11 -0.74 -14.14
CA MET A 182 -1.20 -1.71 -13.98
C MET A 182 -2.16 -1.78 -15.17
N VAL A 183 -2.30 -0.69 -15.93
CA VAL A 183 -3.17 -0.65 -17.13
C VAL A 183 -2.41 -0.86 -18.44
N THR A 184 -1.09 -0.65 -18.42
CA THR A 184 -0.21 -0.80 -19.60
C THR A 184 -0.12 -2.28 -20.00
N PRO A 185 -0.48 -2.67 -21.23
CA PRO A 185 -0.55 -4.09 -21.63
C PRO A 185 0.74 -4.90 -21.40
N ALA A 186 1.91 -4.30 -21.61
CA ALA A 186 3.21 -4.97 -21.47
C ALA A 186 3.61 -5.26 -20.01
N THR A 187 3.15 -4.46 -19.05
CA THR A 187 3.51 -4.55 -17.63
C THR A 187 2.31 -4.86 -16.74
N ARG A 188 1.20 -5.29 -17.36
CA ARG A 188 -0.13 -5.37 -16.75
C ARG A 188 -0.17 -6.33 -15.58
N GLN A 189 -0.18 -5.79 -14.37
CA GLN A 189 0.00 -6.56 -13.15
C GLN A 189 -0.97 -6.11 -12.06
N ALA A 190 -1.60 -7.07 -11.38
CA ALA A 190 -2.65 -6.78 -10.40
C ALA A 190 -2.09 -6.40 -9.02
N ARG A 191 -2.31 -5.16 -8.60
CA ARG A 191 -1.92 -4.63 -7.27
C ARG A 191 -3.14 -4.30 -6.41
N GLY A 192 -2.92 -3.84 -5.18
CA GLY A 192 -3.97 -3.61 -4.18
C GLY A 192 -4.90 -2.41 -4.41
N TYR A 193 -5.12 -1.94 -5.65
CA TYR A 193 -5.83 -0.69 -5.95
C TYR A 193 -7.35 -0.85 -6.16
N ALA A 194 -7.96 -1.98 -5.84
CA ALA A 194 -9.37 -2.23 -6.20
C ALA A 194 -10.33 -1.17 -5.63
N VAL A 195 -10.17 -0.80 -4.36
CA VAL A 195 -11.01 0.21 -3.69
C VAL A 195 -10.75 1.59 -4.30
N GLN A 196 -9.48 1.94 -4.52
CA GLN A 196 -9.06 3.22 -5.10
C GLN A 196 -9.63 3.41 -6.51
N ILE A 197 -9.58 2.38 -7.35
CA ILE A 197 -10.18 2.42 -8.69
C ILE A 197 -11.70 2.58 -8.60
N CYS A 198 -12.37 1.91 -7.65
CA CYS A 198 -13.80 2.11 -7.45
C CYS A 198 -14.14 3.53 -6.97
N VAL A 199 -13.29 4.18 -6.17
CA VAL A 199 -13.47 5.60 -5.80
C VAL A 199 -13.34 6.49 -7.03
N LEU A 200 -12.29 6.31 -7.84
CA LEU A 200 -12.08 7.11 -9.05
C LEU A 200 -13.24 6.95 -10.05
N LEU A 201 -13.73 5.72 -10.23
CA LEU A 201 -14.87 5.45 -11.11
C LEU A 201 -16.18 6.05 -10.58
N LYS A 202 -16.38 6.09 -9.25
CA LYS A 202 -17.56 6.75 -8.65
C LYS A 202 -17.56 8.25 -8.86
N ASN A 203 -16.37 8.85 -8.86
CA ASN A 203 -16.20 10.28 -9.04
C ASN A 203 -16.18 10.67 -10.52
N ALA A 204 -16.21 9.71 -11.45
CA ALA A 204 -16.31 9.99 -12.87
C ALA A 204 -17.71 10.54 -13.20
N PRO A 205 -17.80 11.65 -13.94
CA PRO A 205 -19.08 12.27 -14.25
C PRO A 205 -19.96 11.30 -15.06
N ASP A 206 -21.25 11.33 -14.75
CA ASP A 206 -22.29 10.55 -15.41
C ASP A 206 -22.13 9.02 -15.32
N LEU A 207 -21.26 8.45 -14.49
CA LEU A 207 -21.05 7.00 -14.48
C LEU A 207 -21.94 6.27 -13.46
N GLU A 208 -22.86 5.42 -13.94
CA GLU A 208 -23.76 4.62 -13.09
C GLU A 208 -23.21 3.19 -12.91
N LEU A 209 -22.33 2.98 -11.93
CA LEU A 209 -21.52 1.76 -11.80
C LEU A 209 -22.27 0.42 -11.58
N GLY A 210 -23.60 0.46 -11.50
CA GLY A 210 -24.46 -0.72 -11.40
C GLY A 210 -24.27 -1.49 -10.09
N GLU A 211 -24.33 -2.82 -10.18
CA GLU A 211 -24.25 -3.70 -9.00
C GLU A 211 -22.92 -3.56 -8.25
N SER A 212 -23.03 -3.39 -6.94
CA SER A 212 -21.91 -3.25 -6.03
C SER A 212 -21.90 -4.36 -4.98
N LYS A 213 -20.70 -4.66 -4.44
CA LYS A 213 -20.54 -5.55 -3.28
C LYS A 213 -19.76 -4.84 -2.20
N GLU A 214 -20.12 -5.08 -0.94
CA GLU A 214 -19.34 -4.57 0.17
C GLU A 214 -17.91 -5.11 0.14
N PHE A 215 -16.96 -4.26 0.53
CA PHE A 215 -15.58 -4.68 0.69
C PHE A 215 -15.44 -5.59 1.91
N ALA A 216 -14.68 -6.67 1.77
CA ALA A 216 -14.60 -7.68 2.80
C ALA A 216 -13.96 -7.13 4.09
N LEU A 217 -14.68 -7.18 5.21
CA LEU A 217 -14.22 -6.67 6.51
C LEU A 217 -12.88 -7.26 6.96
N LEU A 218 -12.60 -8.52 6.61
CA LEU A 218 -11.33 -9.20 6.92
C LEU A 218 -10.10 -8.58 6.22
N LYS A 219 -10.31 -7.72 5.21
CA LYS A 219 -9.25 -7.00 4.50
C LYS A 219 -9.07 -5.57 5.00
N ILE A 220 -9.84 -5.16 6.01
CA ILE A 220 -9.73 -3.85 6.65
C ILE A 220 -8.85 -3.99 7.89
N LEU A 221 -7.74 -3.26 7.92
CA LEU A 221 -6.88 -3.12 9.08
C LEU A 221 -7.55 -2.22 10.11
N THR A 222 -8.05 -2.86 11.16
CA THR A 222 -8.59 -2.30 12.40
C THR A 222 -7.70 -2.70 13.58
N ALA A 223 -7.86 -2.05 14.73
CA ALA A 223 -7.19 -2.44 15.98
C ALA A 223 -7.30 -3.95 16.25
N LYS A 224 -8.48 -4.54 16.04
CA LYS A 224 -8.72 -5.97 16.23
C LYS A 224 -7.85 -6.84 15.31
N THR A 225 -7.82 -6.51 14.01
CA THR A 225 -7.02 -7.28 13.04
C THR A 225 -5.51 -7.11 13.24
N VAL A 226 -5.07 -5.90 13.62
CA VAL A 226 -3.67 -5.61 13.96
C VAL A 226 -3.27 -6.33 15.25
N GLY A 227 -4.12 -6.30 16.27
CA GLY A 227 -3.93 -7.08 17.51
C GLY A 227 -3.81 -8.58 17.25
N THR A 228 -4.65 -9.12 16.36
CA THR A 228 -4.56 -10.53 15.92
C THR A 228 -3.23 -10.80 15.20
N TYR A 229 -2.78 -9.88 14.35
CA TYR A 229 -1.49 -9.97 13.69
C TYR A 229 -0.32 -10.00 14.69
N ILE A 230 -0.32 -9.09 15.68
CA ILE A 230 0.70 -9.04 16.74
C ILE A 230 0.70 -10.36 17.52
N ALA A 231 -0.45 -10.83 17.98
CA ALA A 231 -0.57 -12.06 18.75
C ALA A 231 -0.04 -13.29 18.00
N LYS A 232 -0.30 -13.39 16.70
CA LYS A 232 0.23 -14.47 15.85
C LYS A 232 1.74 -14.38 15.68
N ASN A 233 2.28 -13.18 15.45
CA ASN A 233 3.70 -12.99 15.20
C ASN A 233 4.55 -13.08 16.47
N LYS A 234 4.00 -12.81 17.66
CA LYS A 234 4.69 -13.04 18.94
C LYS A 234 5.00 -14.53 19.17
N LYS A 235 4.10 -15.44 18.78
CA LYS A 235 4.27 -16.89 18.98
C LYS A 235 5.36 -17.52 18.11
N ILE A 236 5.62 -16.96 16.92
CA ILE A 236 6.60 -17.49 15.97
C ILE A 236 8.02 -17.49 16.55
N TYR A 237 8.34 -16.56 17.46
CA TYR A 237 9.67 -16.49 18.08
C TYR A 237 9.81 -17.38 19.32
N VAL A 238 8.70 -17.64 20.02
CA VAL A 238 8.72 -18.48 21.23
C VAL A 238 8.98 -19.94 20.87
N GLU A 239 8.59 -20.39 19.68
CA GLU A 239 8.81 -21.78 19.22
C GLU A 239 10.22 -22.02 18.62
N GLU A 240 10.99 -20.99 18.25
CA GLU A 240 12.37 -21.16 17.74
C GLU A 240 13.44 -21.10 18.85
N ASP A 241 13.11 -20.56 20.03
CA ASP A 241 14.03 -20.38 21.17
C ASP A 241 13.94 -21.52 22.22
N GLU A 242 13.13 -22.57 22.01
CA GLU A 242 13.27 -23.79 22.81
C GLU A 242 14.47 -24.60 22.29
N PRO A 243 15.60 -24.69 23.03
CA PRO A 243 16.64 -25.62 22.66
C PRO A 243 16.05 -27.03 22.71
N VAL A 244 16.15 -27.74 21.59
CA VAL A 244 16.00 -29.20 21.61
C VAL A 244 17.07 -29.71 22.55
N VAL A 245 16.62 -30.22 23.69
CA VAL A 245 17.35 -30.75 24.86
C VAL A 245 18.69 -31.38 24.50
#